data_AF-A0A967RCR5-F1
#
_entry.id   AF-A0A967RCR5-F1
#
_cell.length_a   1.000
_cell.length_b   1.000
_cell.length_c   1.000
_cell.angle_alpha   90.00
_cell.angle_beta   90.00
_cell.angle_gamma   90.00
#
_symmetry.space_group_name_H-M   'P 1'
#
loop_
_entity.id
_entity.type
_entity.pdbx_description
1 polymer ?
#
loop_
_entity_poly.entity_id
_entity_poly.type
_entity_poly.pdbx_seq_one_letter_code
_entity_poly.pdbx_strand_id
1 'polypeptide(L)'
;MENVSNISSEEELLQLRNEGKISETEYAELRETLQKAAKVDIGEGGKDNLKPARTSGLAIASLVFSFIVPFGCIPAIVCGHIALRKIRKEPTVKGYGLALAGLIIGYVGLCLLFVPVTLIFLLFGWRTRSYETRKEIAMVELHNAKIEIATGELKHYSLDSMEGILDQDKVILDKQISSDGNGSLRIEATETTTVRLFETGDIDIEDARLIYQARVRTENVEGQVYQEIRCRFSSPGFPGIAESFSKGLMNPLSGSTHWTTLQTPFLLQKGENPDNVKLNLVIEGKGTVWIDDIRLVKGPLKN
;
A
#
# COMPACT_ATOMS: atom_id res chain seq x y z
N MET A 1 -25.19 51.29 -70.24
CA MET A 1 -24.98 51.68 -68.84
C MET A 1 -23.96 50.73 -68.27
N GLU A 2 -22.69 51.12 -68.32
CA GLU A 2 -21.57 50.35 -67.79
C GLU A 2 -21.68 50.27 -66.26
N ASN A 3 -21.32 49.13 -65.68
CA ASN A 3 -21.50 48.86 -64.26
C ASN A 3 -20.44 49.63 -63.44
N VAL A 4 -20.79 50.84 -62.99
CA VAL A 4 -19.93 51.80 -62.25
C VAL A 4 -19.58 51.32 -60.82
N SER A 5 -20.08 50.16 -60.39
CA SER A 5 -19.99 49.68 -58.99
C SER A 5 -18.64 49.12 -58.56
N ASN A 6 -17.61 49.09 -59.42
CA ASN A 6 -16.32 48.46 -59.12
C ASN A 6 -15.11 49.41 -59.19
N ILE A 7 -15.36 50.71 -59.06
CA ILE A 7 -14.31 51.76 -59.11
C ILE A 7 -13.59 51.79 -57.76
N SER A 8 -12.26 51.68 -57.79
CA SER A 8 -11.45 51.46 -56.57
C SER A 8 -10.55 52.64 -56.20
N SER A 9 -10.50 53.70 -57.03
CA SER A 9 -9.62 54.86 -56.81
C SER A 9 -10.24 56.20 -57.25
N GLU A 10 -9.80 57.32 -56.64
CA GLU A 10 -10.24 58.67 -57.04
C GLU A 10 -9.80 59.04 -58.47
N GLU A 11 -8.70 58.46 -58.97
CA GLU A 11 -8.17 58.75 -60.32
C GLU A 11 -9.09 58.21 -61.42
N GLU A 12 -9.65 57.01 -61.24
CA GLU A 12 -10.63 56.40 -62.17
C GLU A 12 -11.92 57.24 -62.28
N LEU A 13 -12.42 57.78 -61.15
CA LEU A 13 -13.58 58.67 -61.17
C LEU A 13 -13.32 59.96 -61.97
N LEU A 14 -12.11 60.50 -61.86
CA LEU A 14 -11.73 61.76 -62.51
C LEU A 14 -11.59 61.57 -64.03
N GLN A 15 -11.11 60.40 -64.47
CA GLN A 15 -11.07 60.03 -65.88
C GLN A 15 -12.47 59.87 -66.49
N LEU A 16 -13.39 59.16 -65.80
CA LEU A 16 -14.76 58.97 -66.28
C LEU A 16 -15.55 60.28 -66.41
N ARG A 17 -15.29 61.24 -65.52
CA ARG A 17 -15.88 62.59 -65.62
C ARG A 17 -15.31 63.37 -66.81
N ASN A 18 -14.00 63.33 -67.05
CA ASN A 18 -13.38 64.00 -68.18
C ASN A 18 -13.80 63.43 -69.54
N GLU A 19 -14.14 62.14 -69.61
CA GLU A 19 -14.72 61.48 -70.79
C GLU A 19 -16.22 61.77 -71.00
N GLY A 20 -16.87 62.50 -70.08
CA GLY A 20 -18.30 62.83 -70.13
C GLY A 20 -19.24 61.65 -69.85
N LYS A 21 -18.73 60.56 -69.29
CA LYS A 21 -19.52 59.34 -69.00
C LYS A 21 -20.35 59.46 -67.72
N ILE A 22 -19.95 60.31 -66.79
CA ILE A 22 -20.65 60.60 -65.54
C ILE A 22 -20.86 62.12 -65.39
N SER A 23 -21.97 62.51 -64.77
CA SER A 23 -22.26 63.93 -64.52
C SER A 23 -21.47 64.49 -63.33
N GLU A 24 -21.29 65.81 -63.25
CA GLU A 24 -20.58 66.45 -62.11
C GLU A 24 -21.23 66.15 -60.75
N THR A 25 -22.57 66.02 -60.71
CA THR A 25 -23.29 65.66 -59.50
C THR A 25 -23.02 64.22 -59.07
N GLU A 26 -22.93 63.31 -60.03
CA GLU A 26 -22.68 61.88 -59.80
C GLU A 26 -21.21 61.63 -59.42
N TYR A 27 -20.29 62.40 -59.99
CA TYR A 27 -18.87 62.42 -59.59
C TYR A 27 -18.72 62.85 -58.12
N ALA A 28 -19.43 63.90 -57.68
CA ALA A 28 -19.36 64.38 -56.30
C ALA A 28 -19.86 63.34 -55.29
N GLU A 29 -20.96 62.66 -55.59
CA GLU A 29 -21.56 61.63 -54.72
C GLU A 29 -20.67 60.39 -54.61
N LEU A 30 -20.15 59.88 -55.74
CA LEU A 30 -19.26 58.73 -55.75
C LEU A 30 -17.93 59.02 -55.04
N ARG A 31 -17.40 60.23 -55.21
CA ARG A 31 -16.18 60.65 -54.51
C ARG A 31 -16.39 60.72 -53.00
N GLU A 32 -17.52 61.26 -52.54
CA GLU A 32 -17.85 61.27 -51.11
C GLU A 32 -17.95 59.83 -50.55
N THR A 33 -18.52 58.93 -51.35
CA THR A 33 -18.68 57.51 -50.99
C THR A 33 -17.33 56.79 -50.89
N LEU A 34 -16.43 57.01 -51.86
CA LEU A 34 -15.05 56.49 -51.82
C LEU A 34 -14.24 57.10 -50.67
N GLN A 35 -14.43 58.39 -50.36
CA GLN A 35 -13.78 59.03 -49.21
C GLN A 35 -14.31 58.49 -47.88
N LYS A 36 -15.60 58.16 -47.78
CA LYS A 36 -16.18 57.50 -46.60
C LYS A 36 -15.62 56.08 -46.47
N ALA A 37 -15.56 55.30 -47.54
CA ALA A 37 -14.96 53.96 -47.52
C ALA A 37 -13.46 53.99 -47.17
N ALA A 38 -12.70 54.92 -47.74
CA ALA A 38 -11.29 55.12 -47.40
C ALA A 38 -11.10 55.62 -45.95
N LYS A 39 -12.02 56.42 -45.41
CA LYS A 39 -12.03 56.77 -43.97
C LYS A 39 -12.35 55.56 -43.09
N VAL A 40 -13.19 54.63 -43.54
CA VAL A 40 -13.47 53.39 -42.80
C VAL A 40 -12.22 52.49 -42.77
N ASP A 41 -11.49 52.37 -43.89
CA ASP A 41 -10.26 51.58 -43.95
C ASP A 41 -9.05 52.25 -43.29
N ILE A 42 -8.97 53.60 -43.28
CA ILE A 42 -7.83 54.37 -42.74
C ILE A 42 -8.12 54.96 -41.34
N GLY A 43 -9.36 54.97 -40.86
CA GLY A 43 -9.65 55.46 -39.50
C GLY A 43 -11.09 55.84 -39.19
N GLU A 44 -11.96 54.85 -39.03
CA GLU A 44 -12.99 54.85 -37.98
C GLU A 44 -12.77 53.69 -36.99
N GLY A 45 -11.51 53.38 -36.73
CA GLY A 45 -11.08 52.92 -35.42
C GLY A 45 -11.22 54.08 -34.44
N GLY A 46 -12.42 54.21 -33.86
CA GLY A 46 -12.75 55.18 -32.84
C GLY A 46 -11.60 55.38 -31.84
N LYS A 47 -11.23 56.64 -31.64
CA LYS A 47 -10.48 57.08 -30.48
C LYS A 47 -11.45 57.14 -29.29
N ASP A 48 -11.98 56.00 -28.87
CA ASP A 48 -12.67 55.86 -27.59
C ASP A 48 -11.67 55.40 -26.54
N ASN A 49 -10.97 56.38 -25.94
CA ASN A 49 -10.27 56.27 -24.66
C ASN A 49 -9.46 54.98 -24.42
N LEU A 50 -8.24 54.87 -24.96
CA LEU A 50 -7.22 54.04 -24.31
C LEU A 50 -6.82 54.69 -22.98
N LYS A 51 -7.66 54.51 -21.95
CA LYS A 51 -7.23 54.65 -20.56
C LYS A 51 -5.98 53.77 -20.39
N PRO A 52 -4.90 54.27 -19.75
CA PRO A 52 -3.67 53.48 -19.59
C PRO A 52 -4.05 52.14 -18.96
N ALA A 53 -3.61 51.04 -19.59
CA ALA A 53 -3.94 49.68 -19.17
C ALA A 53 -3.59 49.50 -17.69
N ARG A 54 -4.61 49.50 -16.82
CA ARG A 54 -4.44 49.47 -15.37
C ARG A 54 -4.10 48.03 -14.97
N THR A 55 -2.95 47.82 -14.34
CA THR A 55 -2.60 46.53 -13.78
C THR A 55 -3.57 46.16 -12.66
N SER A 56 -4.05 44.92 -12.66
CA SER A 56 -4.98 44.45 -11.64
C SER A 56 -4.29 44.40 -10.27
N GLY A 57 -4.80 45.15 -9.28
CA GLY A 57 -4.31 45.08 -7.90
C GLY A 57 -4.39 43.67 -7.30
N LEU A 58 -5.31 42.83 -7.80
CA LEU A 58 -5.40 41.42 -7.38
C LEU A 58 -4.24 40.56 -7.90
N ALA A 59 -3.64 40.89 -9.05
CA ALA A 59 -2.47 40.18 -9.58
C ALA A 59 -1.20 40.49 -8.77
N ILE A 60 -1.09 41.73 -8.26
CA ILE A 60 -0.02 42.12 -7.35
C ILE A 60 -0.23 41.48 -5.98
N ALA A 61 -1.47 41.49 -5.47
CA ALA A 61 -1.82 40.83 -4.20
C ALA A 61 -1.51 39.32 -4.24
N SER A 62 -1.86 38.62 -5.32
CA SER A 62 -1.54 37.19 -5.44
C SER A 62 -0.04 36.90 -5.42
N LEU A 63 0.77 37.80 -5.98
CA LEU A 63 2.22 37.67 -5.92
C LEU A 63 2.74 37.93 -4.51
N VAL A 64 2.33 39.03 -3.87
CA VAL A 64 2.82 39.41 -2.53
C VAL A 64 2.46 38.35 -1.49
N PHE A 65 1.23 37.84 -1.51
CA PHE A 65 0.81 36.79 -0.56
C PHE A 65 1.53 35.45 -0.78
N SER A 66 2.04 35.18 -2.00
CA SER A 66 2.77 33.94 -2.27
C SER A 66 4.10 33.83 -1.50
N PHE A 67 4.66 34.95 -1.06
CA PHE A 67 5.89 34.99 -0.27
C PHE A 67 5.66 34.90 1.25
N ILE A 68 4.41 35.00 1.71
CA ILE A 68 4.05 34.95 3.13
C ILE A 68 3.64 33.51 3.49
N VAL A 69 4.56 32.56 3.42
CA VAL A 69 4.32 31.16 3.82
C VAL A 69 4.34 31.08 5.36
N PRO A 70 3.39 30.41 6.05
CA PRO A 70 2.37 29.49 5.51
C PRO A 70 0.96 30.07 5.31
N PHE A 71 0.62 31.20 5.94
CA PHE A 71 -0.76 31.71 5.96
C PHE A 71 -1.20 32.45 4.67
N GLY A 72 -0.24 32.87 3.84
CA GLY A 72 -0.46 33.60 2.59
C GLY A 72 -0.77 32.72 1.38
N CYS A 73 -0.54 31.40 1.45
CA CYS A 73 -0.75 30.49 0.31
C CYS A 73 -2.22 30.45 -0.13
N ILE A 74 -3.15 30.36 0.83
CA ILE A 74 -4.60 30.32 0.56
C ILE A 74 -5.07 31.63 -0.12
N PRO A 75 -4.83 32.84 0.45
CA PRO A 75 -5.22 34.08 -0.21
C PRO A 75 -4.48 34.31 -1.53
N ALA A 76 -3.23 33.89 -1.68
CA ALA A 76 -2.49 33.97 -2.96
C ALA A 76 -3.16 33.17 -4.08
N ILE A 77 -3.58 31.92 -3.80
CA ILE A 77 -4.26 31.05 -4.78
C ILE A 77 -5.63 31.61 -5.14
N VAL A 78 -6.39 32.11 -4.14
CA VAL A 78 -7.73 32.70 -4.36
C VAL A 78 -7.64 33.99 -5.18
N CYS A 79 -6.77 34.94 -4.79
CA CYS A 79 -6.56 36.18 -5.54
C CYS A 79 -6.01 35.90 -6.94
N GLY A 80 -5.16 34.89 -7.11
CA GLY A 80 -4.62 34.48 -8.41
C GLY A 80 -5.71 34.01 -9.37
N HIS A 81 -6.62 33.11 -8.93
CA HIS A 81 -7.73 32.65 -9.76
C HIS A 81 -8.69 33.79 -10.13
N ILE A 82 -9.00 34.68 -9.19
CA ILE A 82 -9.90 35.82 -9.43
C ILE A 82 -9.24 36.82 -10.39
N ALA A 83 -7.94 37.11 -10.24
CA ALA A 83 -7.19 37.97 -11.15
C ALA A 83 -7.16 37.40 -12.57
N LEU A 84 -6.88 36.10 -12.73
CA LEU A 84 -6.87 35.43 -14.03
C LEU A 84 -8.26 35.44 -14.70
N ARG A 85 -9.34 35.24 -13.93
CA ARG A 85 -10.72 35.31 -14.44
C ARG A 85 -11.10 36.72 -14.89
N LYS A 86 -10.62 37.76 -14.21
CA LYS A 86 -10.87 39.16 -14.57
C LYS A 86 -10.08 39.59 -15.81
N ILE A 87 -8.80 39.24 -15.88
CA ILE A 87 -7.92 39.55 -17.03
C ILE A 87 -8.41 38.87 -18.31
N ARG A 88 -8.95 37.65 -18.21
CA ARG A 88 -9.53 36.95 -19.38
C ARG A 88 -10.80 37.61 -19.91
N LYS A 89 -11.56 38.31 -19.07
CA LYS A 89 -12.83 38.97 -19.45
C LYS A 89 -12.64 40.41 -19.93
N GLU A 90 -11.60 41.09 -19.47
CA GLU A 90 -11.33 42.50 -19.78
C GLU A 90 -9.97 42.63 -20.52
N PRO A 91 -9.94 42.79 -21.85
CA PRO A 91 -8.69 42.88 -22.63
C PRO A 91 -7.86 44.13 -22.35
N THR A 92 -8.41 45.08 -21.57
CA THR A 92 -7.75 46.32 -21.14
C THR A 92 -6.91 46.17 -19.86
N VAL A 93 -7.01 45.02 -19.16
CA VAL A 93 -6.32 44.77 -17.87
C VAL A 93 -5.07 43.91 -18.10
N LYS A 94 -3.90 44.41 -17.68
CA LYS A 94 -2.62 43.67 -17.76
C LYS A 94 -2.27 42.99 -16.43
N GLY A 95 -1.41 41.97 -16.48
CA GLY A 95 -0.90 41.27 -15.29
C GLY A 95 -1.07 39.75 -15.28
N TYR A 96 -1.37 39.12 -16.42
CA TYR A 96 -1.62 37.68 -16.52
C TYR A 96 -0.42 36.84 -16.00
N GLY A 97 0.79 37.14 -16.48
CA GLY A 97 2.01 36.45 -16.04
C GLY A 97 2.30 36.61 -14.54
N LEU A 98 1.93 37.77 -13.96
CA LEU A 98 2.12 38.05 -12.54
C LEU A 98 1.17 37.22 -11.66
N ALA A 99 -0.10 37.13 -12.06
CA ALA A 99 -1.10 36.30 -11.39
C ALA A 99 -0.77 34.81 -11.51
N LEU A 100 -0.27 34.38 -12.68
CA LEU A 100 0.16 33.00 -12.91
C LEU A 100 1.40 32.64 -12.07
N ALA A 101 2.40 33.52 -12.00
CA ALA A 101 3.58 33.31 -11.18
C ALA A 101 3.25 33.18 -9.69
N GLY A 102 2.39 34.07 -9.15
CA GLY A 102 1.94 33.98 -7.76
C GLY A 102 1.19 32.68 -7.45
N LEU A 103 0.42 32.16 -8.41
CA LEU A 103 -0.30 30.89 -8.28
C LEU A 103 0.67 29.69 -8.30
N ILE A 104 1.64 29.67 -9.20
CA ILE A 104 2.67 28.62 -9.27
C ILE A 104 3.47 28.59 -7.97
N ILE A 105 3.98 29.74 -7.53
CA ILE A 105 4.74 29.87 -6.28
C ILE A 105 3.90 29.40 -5.08
N GLY A 106 2.61 29.77 -5.04
CA GLY A 106 1.67 29.34 -4.00
C GLY A 106 1.50 27.82 -3.92
N TYR A 107 1.31 27.14 -5.06
CA TYR A 107 1.20 25.67 -5.08
C TYR A 107 2.51 24.96 -4.76
N VAL A 108 3.64 25.47 -5.27
CA VAL A 108 4.97 24.92 -4.97
C VAL A 108 5.26 25.02 -3.47
N GLY A 109 5.00 26.18 -2.86
CA GLY A 109 5.15 26.36 -1.42
C GLY A 109 4.23 25.44 -0.59
N LEU A 110 2.98 25.24 -1.04
CA LEU A 110 2.04 24.32 -0.39
C LEU A 110 2.53 22.85 -0.48
N CYS A 111 2.97 22.40 -1.66
CA CYS A 111 3.50 21.05 -1.85
C CYS A 111 4.76 20.82 -1.01
N LEU A 112 5.69 21.78 -0.98
CA LEU A 112 6.91 21.70 -0.17
C LEU A 112 6.65 21.64 1.34
N LEU A 113 5.50 22.12 1.82
CA LEU A 113 5.12 22.04 3.22
C LEU A 113 4.38 20.73 3.55
N PHE A 114 3.41 20.33 2.75
CA PHE A 114 2.55 19.18 3.06
C PHE A 114 3.15 17.83 2.65
N VAL A 115 3.85 17.73 1.52
CA VAL A 115 4.44 16.47 1.04
C VAL A 115 5.48 15.88 2.00
N PRO A 116 6.46 16.63 2.55
CA PRO A 116 7.41 16.03 3.49
C PRO A 116 6.74 15.63 4.80
N VAL A 117 5.75 16.39 5.28
CA VAL A 117 5.00 16.08 6.50
C VAL A 117 4.22 14.77 6.35
N THR A 118 3.54 14.57 5.22
CA THR A 118 2.83 13.31 4.95
C THR A 118 3.79 12.14 4.78
N LEU A 119 4.92 12.33 4.09
CA LEU A 119 5.95 11.28 3.98
C LEU A 119 6.55 10.91 5.33
N ILE A 120 6.86 11.89 6.18
CA ILE A 120 7.35 11.65 7.54
C ILE A 120 6.29 10.89 8.35
N PHE A 121 5.02 11.30 8.29
CA PHE A 121 3.96 10.61 9.02
C PHE A 121 3.75 9.16 8.54
N LEU A 122 3.86 8.90 7.24
CA LEU A 122 3.79 7.54 6.69
C LEU A 122 4.99 6.70 7.12
N LEU A 123 6.21 7.25 7.05
CA LEU A 123 7.42 6.56 7.47
C LEU A 123 7.45 6.32 8.98
N PHE A 124 7.13 7.32 9.79
CA PHE A 124 7.06 7.20 11.24
C PHE A 124 5.90 6.30 11.66
N GLY A 125 4.72 6.44 11.08
CA GLY A 125 3.56 5.58 11.35
C GLY A 125 3.79 4.12 10.96
N TRP A 126 4.45 3.88 9.82
CA TRP A 126 4.87 2.54 9.43
C TRP A 126 5.95 1.99 10.37
N ARG A 127 6.91 2.82 10.76
CA ARG A 127 8.00 2.45 11.68
C ARG A 127 7.48 2.15 13.08
N THR A 128 6.58 2.97 13.65
CA THR A 128 5.95 2.74 14.96
C THR A 128 5.13 1.45 14.98
N ARG A 129 4.31 1.21 13.96
CA ARG A 129 3.54 -0.04 13.84
C ARG A 129 4.42 -1.27 13.70
N SER A 130 5.52 -1.15 12.95
CA SER A 130 6.49 -2.24 12.79
C SER A 130 7.25 -2.55 14.08
N TYR A 131 7.39 -1.60 15.00
CA TYR A 131 8.04 -1.84 16.29
C TYR A 131 7.15 -2.59 17.27
N GLU A 132 5.87 -2.21 17.38
CA GLU A 132 4.98 -2.86 18.34
C GLU A 132 4.73 -4.33 17.98
N THR A 133 4.48 -4.64 16.70
CA THR A 133 4.35 -6.05 16.26
C THR A 133 5.64 -6.85 16.52
N ARG A 134 6.82 -6.25 16.30
CA ARG A 134 8.10 -6.93 16.58
C ARG A 134 8.36 -7.13 18.06
N LYS A 135 7.95 -6.19 18.91
CA LYS A 135 8.09 -6.32 20.37
C LYS A 135 7.19 -7.42 20.90
N GLU A 136 5.93 -7.49 20.47
CA GLU A 136 5.02 -8.55 20.91
C GLU A 136 5.56 -9.93 20.50
N ILE A 137 6.01 -10.08 19.25
CA ILE A 137 6.64 -11.33 18.78
C ILE A 137 7.91 -11.64 19.57
N ALA A 138 8.81 -10.67 19.75
CA ALA A 138 10.06 -10.90 20.47
C ALA A 138 9.83 -11.19 21.97
N MET A 139 8.80 -10.60 22.60
CA MET A 139 8.45 -10.87 23.99
C MET A 139 7.83 -12.26 24.15
N VAL A 140 7.01 -12.71 23.18
CA VAL A 140 6.49 -14.07 23.14
C VAL A 140 7.61 -15.07 22.87
N GLU A 141 8.52 -14.79 21.93
CA GLU A 141 9.70 -15.61 21.68
C GLU A 141 10.62 -15.68 22.90
N LEU A 142 10.87 -14.56 23.59
CA LEU A 142 11.66 -14.54 24.82
C LEU A 142 10.95 -15.28 25.96
N HIS A 143 9.63 -15.15 26.08
CA HIS A 143 8.85 -15.88 27.09
C HIS A 143 8.87 -17.38 26.81
N ASN A 144 8.69 -17.78 25.55
CA ASN A 144 8.76 -19.17 25.11
C ASN A 144 10.17 -19.73 25.27
N ALA A 145 11.21 -19.01 24.87
CA ALA A 145 12.61 -19.40 25.07
C ALA A 145 12.98 -19.50 26.56
N LYS A 146 12.47 -18.61 27.40
CA LYS A 146 12.62 -18.72 28.86
C LYS A 146 11.86 -19.91 29.42
N ILE A 147 10.69 -20.24 28.87
CA ILE A 147 9.96 -21.47 29.21
C ILE A 147 10.81 -22.67 28.81
N GLU A 148 11.32 -22.74 27.58
CA GLU A 148 12.18 -23.82 27.09
C GLU A 148 13.44 -24.02 27.95
N ILE A 149 14.14 -22.94 28.31
CA ILE A 149 15.35 -23.01 29.13
C ILE A 149 15.03 -23.37 30.59
N ALA A 150 13.85 -23.00 31.10
CA ALA A 150 13.46 -23.21 32.49
C ALA A 150 12.66 -24.50 32.74
N THR A 151 12.37 -25.31 31.71
CA THR A 151 11.56 -26.51 31.85
C THR A 151 12.23 -27.70 31.16
N GLY A 152 12.35 -28.82 31.87
CA GLY A 152 13.21 -29.94 31.46
C GLY A 152 12.84 -30.49 30.09
N GLU A 153 13.67 -30.22 29.09
CA GLU A 153 13.57 -30.82 27.77
C GLU A 153 13.74 -32.34 27.88
N LEU A 154 12.79 -33.09 27.31
CA LEU A 154 12.74 -34.54 27.36
C LEU A 154 13.29 -35.14 26.06
N LYS A 155 12.96 -34.54 24.92
CA LYS A 155 13.40 -34.93 23.58
C LYS A 155 13.51 -33.70 22.68
N HIS A 156 14.47 -33.74 21.75
CA HIS A 156 14.65 -32.74 20.70
C HIS A 156 14.89 -33.45 19.36
N TYR A 157 14.24 -32.96 18.31
CA TYR A 157 14.40 -33.42 16.93
C TYR A 157 14.63 -32.21 16.02
N SER A 158 15.84 -32.11 15.48
CA SER A 158 16.30 -31.00 14.63
C SER A 158 15.66 -30.95 13.26
N LEU A 159 15.13 -32.08 12.75
CA LEU A 159 14.51 -32.15 11.41
C LEU A 159 15.42 -31.72 10.24
N ASP A 160 16.74 -31.82 10.44
CA ASP A 160 17.77 -31.59 9.43
C ASP A 160 18.03 -32.82 8.55
N SER A 161 17.43 -33.97 8.87
CA SER A 161 17.47 -35.20 8.08
C SER A 161 16.13 -35.97 8.16
N MET A 162 16.03 -37.06 7.40
CA MET A 162 14.85 -37.96 7.42
C MET A 162 14.94 -39.02 8.53
N GLU A 163 15.98 -39.00 9.37
CA GLU A 163 16.20 -40.01 10.40
C GLU A 163 15.06 -40.03 11.41
N GLY A 164 14.55 -41.23 11.72
CA GLY A 164 13.48 -41.44 12.70
C GLY A 164 12.08 -41.02 12.24
N ILE A 165 11.94 -40.37 11.08
CA ILE A 165 10.63 -39.98 10.55
C ILE A 165 9.84 -41.22 10.12
N LEU A 166 8.57 -41.29 10.53
CA LEU A 166 7.70 -42.43 10.28
C LEU A 166 7.05 -42.40 8.89
N ASP A 167 6.39 -41.30 8.53
CA ASP A 167 5.75 -41.12 7.20
C ASP A 167 6.71 -40.41 6.21
N GLN A 168 7.86 -41.04 5.91
CA GLN A 168 8.88 -40.45 5.02
C GLN A 168 8.39 -40.20 3.59
N ASP A 169 7.38 -40.95 3.15
CA ASP A 169 6.74 -40.80 1.83
C ASP A 169 5.89 -39.52 1.71
N LYS A 170 5.52 -38.89 2.82
CA LYS A 170 4.69 -37.67 2.86
C LYS A 170 5.50 -36.39 3.05
N VAL A 171 6.81 -36.50 3.27
CA VAL A 171 7.66 -35.35 3.59
C VAL A 171 8.88 -35.28 2.66
N ILE A 172 9.37 -34.07 2.46
CA ILE A 172 10.54 -33.77 1.64
C ILE A 172 11.49 -32.93 2.50
N LEU A 173 12.76 -33.33 2.58
CA LEU A 173 13.77 -32.53 3.25
C LEU A 173 14.06 -31.26 2.42
N ASP A 174 13.83 -30.09 3.00
CA ASP A 174 14.07 -28.79 2.39
C ASP A 174 15.26 -28.11 3.07
N LYS A 175 16.39 -28.01 2.36
CA LYS A 175 17.61 -27.38 2.89
C LYS A 175 17.62 -25.85 2.75
N GLN A 176 16.67 -25.27 2.03
CA GLN A 176 16.65 -23.83 1.76
C GLN A 176 15.70 -23.10 2.71
N ILE A 177 14.53 -23.69 2.96
CA ILE A 177 13.56 -23.14 3.90
C ILE A 177 13.76 -23.86 5.23
N SER A 178 14.31 -23.17 6.21
CA SER A 178 14.61 -23.69 7.54
C SER A 178 14.37 -22.62 8.60
N SER A 179 14.05 -23.04 9.82
CA SER A 179 13.88 -22.14 10.97
C SER A 179 15.19 -21.88 11.70
N ASP A 180 16.14 -22.83 11.62
CA ASP A 180 17.44 -22.80 12.32
C ASP A 180 18.65 -22.69 11.38
N GLY A 181 18.44 -22.88 10.07
CA GLY A 181 19.46 -22.82 9.02
C GLY A 181 20.03 -24.18 8.58
N ASN A 182 19.61 -25.30 9.19
CA ASN A 182 20.17 -26.64 8.93
C ASN A 182 19.28 -27.51 8.01
N GLY A 183 18.04 -27.09 7.80
CA GLY A 183 17.02 -27.78 7.00
C GLY A 183 15.66 -27.75 7.69
N SER A 184 14.62 -28.23 7.03
CA SER A 184 13.34 -28.55 7.65
C SER A 184 12.60 -29.61 6.84
N LEU A 185 11.49 -30.13 7.37
CA LEU A 185 10.61 -31.01 6.61
C LEU A 185 9.50 -30.21 5.95
N ARG A 186 9.39 -30.35 4.63
CA ARG A 186 8.30 -29.82 3.80
C ARG A 186 7.26 -30.91 3.54
N ILE A 187 6.00 -30.54 3.64
CA ILE A 187 4.83 -31.37 3.31
C ILE A 187 4.00 -30.62 2.28
N GLU A 188 3.66 -31.30 1.20
CA GLU A 188 2.74 -30.80 0.17
C GLU A 188 1.43 -31.59 0.25
N ALA A 189 0.42 -31.01 0.90
CA ALA A 189 -0.88 -31.63 1.07
C ALA A 189 -1.80 -31.25 -0.10
N THR A 190 -2.40 -32.25 -0.75
CA THR A 190 -3.46 -32.05 -1.75
C THR A 190 -4.86 -32.24 -1.18
N GLU A 191 -4.96 -32.87 -0.01
CA GLU A 191 -6.17 -33.14 0.75
C GLU A 191 -5.85 -33.33 2.24
N THR A 192 -6.88 -33.47 3.07
CA THR A 192 -6.71 -33.69 4.50
C THR A 192 -5.81 -34.88 4.78
N THR A 193 -4.71 -34.63 5.49
CA THR A 193 -3.71 -35.64 5.79
C THR A 193 -3.18 -35.48 7.21
N THR A 194 -2.77 -36.60 7.79
CA THR A 194 -1.99 -36.63 9.03
C THR A 194 -0.63 -37.21 8.71
N VAL A 195 0.43 -36.48 9.06
CA VAL A 195 1.81 -36.90 8.92
C VAL A 195 2.29 -37.37 10.29
N ARG A 196 2.62 -38.66 10.40
CA ARG A 196 3.24 -39.22 11.60
C ARG A 196 4.73 -38.92 11.56
N LEU A 197 5.22 -38.16 12.53
CA LEU A 197 6.61 -37.69 12.55
C LEU A 197 7.46 -38.63 13.39
N PHE A 198 7.18 -38.71 14.70
CA PHE A 198 8.00 -39.49 15.62
C PHE A 198 7.17 -40.28 16.63
N GLU A 199 7.75 -41.37 17.10
CA GLU A 199 7.38 -42.06 18.33
C GLU A 199 8.58 -42.05 19.27
N THR A 200 8.36 -41.67 20.53
CA THR A 200 9.46 -41.46 21.48
C THR A 200 9.84 -42.71 22.26
N GLY A 201 8.96 -43.72 22.28
CA GLY A 201 8.98 -44.74 23.30
C GLY A 201 8.67 -44.15 24.69
N ASP A 202 9.05 -44.89 25.72
CA ASP A 202 8.82 -44.54 27.12
C ASP A 202 9.46 -43.18 27.48
N ILE A 203 8.68 -42.33 28.13
CA ILE A 203 9.16 -41.06 28.68
C ILE A 203 8.77 -41.05 30.15
N ASP A 204 9.77 -41.03 31.04
CA ASP A 204 9.56 -40.98 32.48
C ASP A 204 9.02 -39.60 32.91
N ILE A 205 7.71 -39.43 32.85
CA ILE A 205 7.00 -38.20 33.22
C ILE A 205 5.62 -38.50 33.79
N GLU A 206 5.33 -37.94 34.96
CA GLU A 206 4.01 -37.93 35.59
C GLU A 206 3.79 -36.61 36.34
N ASP A 207 2.55 -36.32 36.73
CA ASP A 207 2.17 -35.13 37.51
C ASP A 207 2.69 -33.81 36.91
N ALA A 208 2.55 -33.67 35.59
CA ALA A 208 3.20 -32.62 34.82
C ALA A 208 2.43 -32.29 33.53
N ARG A 209 2.82 -31.17 32.89
CA ARG A 209 2.44 -30.85 31.52
C ARG A 209 3.51 -31.37 30.59
N LEU A 210 3.16 -32.30 29.71
CA LEU A 210 3.97 -32.64 28.55
C LEU A 210 3.61 -31.67 27.43
N ILE A 211 4.58 -30.94 26.88
CA ILE A 211 4.35 -29.93 25.85
C ILE A 211 5.04 -30.39 24.58
N TYR A 212 4.25 -30.64 23.53
CA TYR A 212 4.75 -30.80 22.17
C TYR A 212 4.90 -29.43 21.53
N GLN A 213 6.13 -29.04 21.26
CA GLN A 213 6.48 -27.80 20.60
C GLN A 213 7.12 -28.06 19.23
N ALA A 214 6.83 -27.21 18.24
CA ALA A 214 7.57 -27.16 16.98
C ALA A 214 7.52 -25.76 16.35
N ARG A 215 8.51 -25.45 15.50
CA ARG A 215 8.44 -24.33 14.56
C ARG A 215 7.67 -24.79 13.32
N VAL A 216 6.63 -24.05 12.94
CA VAL A 216 5.79 -24.38 11.79
C VAL A 216 5.60 -23.14 10.92
N ARG A 217 5.65 -23.33 9.61
CA ARG A 217 5.37 -22.32 8.59
C ARG A 217 4.40 -22.89 7.57
N THR A 218 3.48 -22.08 7.07
CA THR A 218 2.51 -22.50 6.04
C THR A 218 2.57 -21.60 4.81
N GLU A 219 2.22 -22.15 3.65
CA GLU A 219 2.03 -21.43 2.41
C GLU A 219 0.77 -21.93 1.70
N ASN A 220 -0.11 -20.99 1.34
CA ASN A 220 -1.35 -21.22 0.59
C ASN A 220 -2.22 -22.35 1.16
N VAL A 221 -2.25 -22.51 2.48
CA VAL A 221 -3.09 -23.51 3.14
C VAL A 221 -4.56 -23.11 3.06
N GLU A 222 -5.33 -23.92 2.35
CA GLU A 222 -6.80 -23.90 2.33
C GLU A 222 -7.33 -24.89 3.38
N GLY A 223 -7.49 -24.42 4.62
CA GLY A 223 -7.96 -25.20 5.77
C GLY A 223 -7.11 -24.94 7.02
N GLN A 224 -6.91 -25.93 7.88
CA GLN A 224 -6.23 -25.76 9.18
C GLN A 224 -5.04 -26.71 9.36
N VAL A 225 -3.96 -26.20 9.95
CA VAL A 225 -2.78 -26.98 10.33
C VAL A 225 -2.61 -26.92 11.84
N TYR A 226 -2.53 -28.07 12.48
CA TYR A 226 -2.32 -28.17 13.92
C TYR A 226 -1.53 -29.42 14.30
N GLN A 227 -0.88 -29.36 15.46
CA GLN A 227 -0.17 -30.48 16.04
C GLN A 227 -1.15 -31.43 16.76
N GLU A 228 -0.85 -32.71 16.71
CA GLU A 228 -1.52 -33.73 17.53
C GLU A 228 -0.45 -34.51 18.29
N ILE A 229 -0.62 -34.61 19.61
CA ILE A 229 0.18 -35.48 20.47
C ILE A 229 -0.71 -36.60 21.01
N ARG A 230 -0.22 -37.84 20.97
CA ARG A 230 -0.90 -39.01 21.53
C ARG A 230 -0.02 -39.67 22.57
N CYS A 231 -0.56 -39.90 23.75
CA CYS A 231 0.11 -40.59 24.85
C CYS A 231 -0.53 -41.96 25.03
N ARG A 232 0.29 -43.00 24.95
CA ARG A 232 -0.09 -44.37 25.28
C ARG A 232 0.29 -44.65 26.72
N PHE A 233 -0.60 -45.29 27.46
CA PHE A 233 -0.38 -45.69 28.84
C PHE A 233 -0.53 -47.21 28.94
N SER A 234 0.50 -47.87 29.45
CA SER A 234 0.47 -49.27 29.82
C SER A 234 0.53 -49.34 31.34
N SER A 235 -0.55 -49.81 31.98
CA SER A 235 -0.62 -49.89 33.44
C SER A 235 -0.45 -51.34 33.90
N PRO A 236 0.47 -51.63 34.84
CA PRO A 236 0.57 -52.96 35.44
C PRO A 236 -0.75 -53.31 36.14
N GLY A 237 -1.55 -54.20 35.54
CA GLY A 237 -2.82 -54.67 36.12
C GLY A 237 -4.09 -54.36 35.32
N PHE A 238 -4.00 -53.57 34.25
CA PHE A 238 -5.11 -53.37 33.31
C PHE A 238 -4.72 -53.89 31.92
N PRO A 239 -5.41 -54.91 31.38
CA PRO A 239 -5.07 -55.51 30.07
C PRO A 239 -5.48 -54.65 28.86
N GLY A 240 -5.66 -53.34 29.04
CA GLY A 240 -6.04 -52.40 27.99
C GLY A 240 -4.96 -51.38 27.72
N ILE A 241 -4.70 -51.11 26.43
CA ILE A 241 -3.88 -49.97 26.01
C ILE A 241 -4.80 -48.75 25.99
N ALA A 242 -4.61 -47.83 26.93
CA ALA A 242 -5.26 -46.53 26.87
C ALA A 242 -4.39 -45.60 26.01
N GLU A 243 -4.95 -45.09 24.91
CA GLU A 243 -4.33 -44.00 24.15
C GLU A 243 -5.22 -42.77 24.30
N SER A 244 -4.63 -41.70 24.83
CA SER A 244 -5.26 -40.40 24.94
C SER A 244 -4.54 -39.41 24.04
N PHE A 245 -5.23 -38.38 23.57
CA PHE A 245 -4.65 -37.42 22.64
C PHE A 245 -4.97 -35.98 23.03
N SER A 246 -4.12 -35.07 22.60
CA SER A 246 -4.36 -33.62 22.62
C SER A 246 -4.10 -33.06 21.23
N LYS A 247 -4.96 -32.15 20.79
CA LYS A 247 -4.86 -31.47 19.48
C LYS A 247 -4.70 -29.97 19.71
N GLY A 248 -3.77 -29.35 19.01
CA GLY A 248 -3.48 -27.91 19.05
C GLY A 248 -4.55 -27.03 18.38
N LEU A 249 -5.84 -27.29 18.63
CA LEU A 249 -6.98 -26.63 17.98
C LEU A 249 -7.24 -25.19 18.47
N MET A 250 -6.54 -24.75 19.53
CA MET A 250 -6.72 -23.40 20.07
C MET A 250 -6.16 -22.34 19.12
N ASN A 251 -5.01 -22.62 18.51
CA ASN A 251 -4.30 -21.70 17.60
C ASN A 251 -3.80 -22.45 16.34
N PRO A 252 -4.68 -23.02 15.51
CA PRO A 252 -4.27 -23.64 14.26
C PRO A 252 -3.74 -22.60 13.28
N LEU A 253 -2.82 -23.00 12.40
CA LEU A 253 -2.35 -22.15 11.30
C LEU A 253 -3.25 -22.33 10.07
N SER A 254 -3.39 -21.27 9.28
CA SER A 254 -4.15 -21.26 8.03
C SER A 254 -3.57 -20.22 7.07
N GLY A 255 -3.82 -20.36 5.77
CA GLY A 255 -3.24 -19.49 4.74
C GLY A 255 -1.72 -19.55 4.71
N SER A 256 -1.08 -18.40 4.41
CA SER A 256 0.38 -18.27 4.42
C SER A 256 0.86 -17.57 5.68
N THR A 257 1.82 -18.17 6.36
CA THR A 257 2.39 -17.66 7.62
C THR A 257 3.91 -17.59 7.56
N HIS A 258 4.51 -16.84 8.49
CA HIS A 258 5.93 -16.96 8.79
C HIS A 258 6.15 -18.09 9.81
N TRP A 259 7.40 -18.47 10.04
CA TRP A 259 7.77 -19.39 11.10
C TRP A 259 7.16 -18.96 12.44
N THR A 260 6.32 -19.83 12.99
CA THR A 260 5.58 -19.62 14.23
C THR A 260 5.79 -20.82 15.13
N THR A 261 5.95 -20.59 16.43
CA THR A 261 6.04 -21.68 17.41
C THR A 261 4.64 -22.16 17.77
N LEU A 262 4.33 -23.42 17.47
CA LEU A 262 3.12 -24.09 17.96
C LEU A 262 3.45 -24.90 19.22
N GLN A 263 2.53 -24.88 20.18
CA GLN A 263 2.63 -25.64 21.42
C GLN A 263 1.29 -26.34 21.69
N THR A 264 1.35 -27.67 21.87
CA THR A 264 0.20 -28.49 22.23
C THR A 264 0.47 -29.17 23.58
N PRO A 265 -0.15 -28.69 24.67
CA PRO A 265 0.01 -29.31 25.98
C PRO A 265 -0.85 -30.57 26.11
N PHE A 266 -0.30 -31.56 26.80
CA PHE A 266 -0.96 -32.75 27.31
C PHE A 266 -0.79 -32.76 28.84
N LEU A 267 -1.89 -32.89 29.59
CA LEU A 267 -1.86 -32.89 31.05
C LEU A 267 -1.72 -34.33 31.54
N LEU A 268 -0.69 -34.60 32.33
CA LEU A 268 -0.45 -35.88 32.99
C LEU A 268 -0.70 -35.70 34.47
N GLN A 269 -1.64 -36.45 35.03
CA GLN A 269 -1.89 -36.52 36.46
C GLN A 269 -0.89 -37.48 37.13
N LYS A 270 -0.88 -37.48 38.46
CA LYS A 270 -0.09 -38.43 39.24
C LYS A 270 -0.48 -39.87 38.89
N GLY A 271 0.50 -40.72 38.56
CA GLY A 271 0.28 -42.09 38.11
C GLY A 271 0.01 -42.26 36.61
N GLU A 272 -0.14 -41.16 35.86
CA GLU A 272 -0.21 -41.20 34.39
C GLU A 272 1.21 -41.04 33.81
N ASN A 273 1.90 -42.17 33.60
CA ASN A 273 3.23 -42.22 33.00
C ASN A 273 3.15 -42.89 31.61
N PRO A 274 3.38 -42.15 30.51
CA PRO A 274 3.18 -42.68 29.16
C PRO A 274 4.35 -43.55 28.70
N ASP A 275 4.06 -44.77 28.28
CA ASP A 275 5.06 -45.72 27.77
C ASP A 275 5.38 -45.52 26.28
N ASN A 276 4.62 -44.64 25.60
CA ASN A 276 4.92 -44.15 24.27
C ASN A 276 4.23 -42.81 24.02
N VAL A 277 4.92 -41.88 23.36
CA VAL A 277 4.34 -40.61 22.89
C VAL A 277 4.52 -40.50 21.38
N LYS A 278 3.42 -40.23 20.67
CA LYS A 278 3.39 -40.03 19.22
C LYS A 278 3.21 -38.56 18.88
N LEU A 279 4.01 -38.08 17.95
CA LEU A 279 4.02 -36.69 17.49
C LEU A 279 3.57 -36.65 16.03
N ASN A 280 2.44 -35.98 15.79
CA ASN A 280 1.81 -35.88 14.48
C ASN A 280 1.63 -34.40 14.09
N LEU A 281 1.62 -34.15 12.78
CA LEU A 281 1.14 -32.90 12.21
C LEU A 281 -0.11 -33.19 11.36
N VAL A 282 -1.19 -32.50 11.65
CA VAL A 282 -2.47 -32.63 10.94
C VAL A 282 -2.64 -31.42 10.03
N ILE A 283 -2.96 -31.69 8.77
CA ILE A 283 -3.27 -30.69 7.74
C ILE A 283 -4.67 -31.00 7.25
N GLU A 284 -5.64 -30.18 7.60
CA GLU A 284 -7.00 -30.25 7.09
C GLU A 284 -7.06 -29.41 5.81
N GLY A 285 -7.28 -30.05 4.66
CA GLY A 285 -7.28 -29.40 3.35
C GLY A 285 -5.95 -29.47 2.62
N LYS A 286 -5.62 -28.47 1.80
CA LYS A 286 -4.47 -28.50 0.88
C LYS A 286 -3.56 -27.29 1.08
N GLY A 287 -2.29 -27.42 0.68
CA GLY A 287 -1.28 -26.37 0.78
C GLY A 287 0.09 -26.94 1.14
N THR A 288 1.07 -26.05 1.36
CA THR A 288 2.42 -26.46 1.72
C THR A 288 2.72 -26.06 3.16
N VAL A 289 3.34 -26.97 3.91
CA VAL A 289 3.67 -26.79 5.32
C VAL A 289 5.13 -27.17 5.54
N TRP A 290 5.86 -26.36 6.28
CA TRP A 290 7.18 -26.70 6.79
C TRP A 290 7.11 -26.84 8.31
N ILE A 291 7.77 -27.87 8.83
CA ILE A 291 7.94 -28.10 10.26
C ILE A 291 9.41 -28.32 10.59
N ASP A 292 9.83 -27.75 11.71
CA ASP A 292 11.22 -27.71 12.16
C ASP A 292 11.29 -27.64 13.70
N ASP A 293 12.46 -27.94 14.27
CA ASP A 293 12.79 -27.81 15.70
C ASP A 293 11.72 -28.37 16.66
N ILE A 294 11.44 -29.68 16.56
CA ILE A 294 10.47 -30.33 17.44
C ILE A 294 11.08 -30.59 18.82
N ARG A 295 10.38 -30.17 19.87
CA ARG A 295 10.77 -30.40 21.27
C ARG A 295 9.61 -30.99 22.07
N LEU A 296 9.94 -31.93 22.95
CA LEU A 296 9.07 -32.36 24.04
C LEU A 296 9.60 -31.78 25.34
N VAL A 297 8.76 -31.02 26.04
CA VAL A 297 9.17 -30.24 27.20
C VAL A 297 8.27 -30.54 28.39
N LYS A 298 8.86 -30.71 29.59
CA LYS A 298 8.12 -30.91 30.85
C LYS A 298 7.86 -29.61 31.59
N GLY A 299 6.60 -29.14 31.60
CA GLY A 299 6.17 -27.99 32.39
C GLY A 299 5.41 -28.39 33.68
N PRO A 300 5.28 -27.50 34.67
CA PRO A 300 4.45 -27.73 35.84
C PRO A 300 2.96 -27.72 35.50
N LEU A 301 2.14 -28.55 36.16
CA LEU A 301 0.69 -28.36 36.18
C LEU A 301 0.41 -27.00 36.81
N LYS A 302 -0.37 -26.12 36.15
CA LYS A 302 -0.76 -24.85 36.74
C LYS A 302 -1.69 -25.15 37.91
N ASN A 303 -1.31 -24.75 39.13
CA ASN A 303 -2.18 -24.71 40.30
C ASN A 303 -3.26 -23.64 40.16
#